data_AF-A0A7C4RIP3-F1
#
_entry.id   AF-A0A7C4RIP3-F1
#
_cell.length_a   1.000
_cell.length_b   1.000
_cell.length_c   1.000
_cell.angle_alpha   90.00
_cell.angle_beta   90.00
_cell.angle_gamma   90.00
#
_symmetry.space_group_name_H-M   'P 1'
#
loop_
_entity.id
_entity.type
_entity.pdbx_description
1 polymer ?
#
loop_
_entity_poly.entity_id
_entity_poly.type
_entity_poly.pdbx_seq_one_letter_code
_entity_poly.pdbx_strand_id
1 'polypeptide(L)'
;MNRTKHIAFIGIFSGLWAALNLTLGPLGFTLFRLPIFCDVASYFPLLVTVWFLRRYGSATAVGIIGALATLFLRPGSTQMIGFAVSAAIFDLLMLLFRHSISFDFKNVLGVSLIVLASAYVAGFIIGAAIMMGGIGWALTVWGPWHAAGGLLSVIVSYPILVALEKSGVKRAVGAQ
;
A
#
# COMPACT_ATOMS: atom_id res chain seq x y z
N MET A 1 15.42 -14.55 8.18
CA MET A 1 14.22 -15.36 7.89
C MET A 1 14.40 -16.34 6.72
N ASN A 2 13.89 -17.58 6.84
CA ASN A 2 13.95 -18.61 5.79
C ASN A 2 12.90 -18.41 4.67
N ARG A 3 13.05 -19.14 3.55
CA ARG A 3 12.20 -18.98 2.35
C ARG A 3 10.72 -19.28 2.61
N THR A 4 10.41 -20.35 3.35
CA THR A 4 9.03 -20.76 3.64
C THR A 4 8.29 -19.70 4.45
N LYS A 5 8.89 -19.19 5.53
CA LYS A 5 8.30 -18.11 6.32
C LYS A 5 8.10 -16.85 5.48
N HIS A 6 9.06 -16.51 4.61
CA HIS A 6 8.94 -15.36 3.73
C HIS A 6 7.72 -15.44 2.80
N ILE A 7 7.52 -16.60 2.15
CA ILE A 7 6.35 -16.82 1.28
C ILE A 7 5.06 -16.79 2.11
N ALA A 8 5.06 -17.40 3.30
CA ALA A 8 3.89 -17.39 4.19
C ALA A 8 3.47 -15.96 4.58
N PHE A 9 4.42 -15.09 4.93
CA PHE A 9 4.12 -13.69 5.25
C PHE A 9 3.66 -12.87 4.04
N ILE A 10 4.19 -13.12 2.84
CA ILE A 10 3.61 -12.56 1.61
C ILE A 10 2.14 -12.97 1.49
N GLY A 11 1.82 -14.24 1.70
CA GLY A 11 0.43 -14.73 1.69
C GLY A 11 -0.46 -14.03 2.73
N ILE A 12 0.02 -13.92 3.98
CA ILE A 12 -0.72 -13.25 5.08
C ILE A 12 -0.96 -11.77 4.74
N PHE A 13 0.06 -11.04 4.31
CA PHE A 13 -0.08 -9.63 3.99
C PHE A 13 -0.91 -9.39 2.73
N SER A 14 -0.87 -10.30 1.75
CA SER A 14 -1.77 -10.27 0.58
C SER A 14 -3.23 -10.47 1.00
N GLY A 15 -3.48 -11.41 1.92
CA GLY A 15 -4.80 -11.64 2.50
C GLY A 15 -5.31 -10.42 3.27
N LEU A 16 -4.45 -9.80 4.08
CA LEU A 16 -4.77 -8.54 4.77
C LEU A 16 -5.10 -7.43 3.76
N TRP A 17 -4.29 -7.28 2.71
CA TRP A 17 -4.50 -6.30 1.66
C TRP A 17 -5.85 -6.47 0.97
N ALA A 18 -6.19 -7.71 0.59
CA ALA A 18 -7.47 -8.02 -0.03
C ALA A 18 -8.64 -7.80 0.95
N ALA A 19 -8.53 -8.24 2.20
CA ALA A 19 -9.55 -8.07 3.22
C ALA A 19 -9.88 -6.58 3.45
N LEU A 20 -8.86 -5.73 3.58
CA LEU A 20 -9.05 -4.29 3.75
C LEU A 20 -9.65 -3.65 2.49
N ASN A 21 -9.22 -4.06 1.29
CA ASN A 21 -9.78 -3.51 0.04
C ASN A 21 -11.20 -3.99 -0.27
N LEU A 22 -11.62 -5.15 0.25
CA LEU A 22 -13.00 -5.62 0.17
C LEU A 22 -13.93 -4.97 1.20
N THR A 23 -13.38 -4.49 2.32
CA THR A 23 -14.14 -3.94 3.44
C THR A 23 -14.01 -2.42 3.56
N LEU A 24 -12.83 -1.91 3.91
CA LEU A 24 -12.55 -0.49 4.10
C LEU A 24 -12.57 0.31 2.79
N GLY A 25 -12.07 -0.27 1.69
CA GLY A 25 -12.02 0.41 0.39
C GLY A 25 -13.38 0.98 -0.05
N PRO A 26 -14.45 0.17 -0.12
CA PRO A 26 -15.79 0.64 -0.46
C PRO A 26 -16.36 1.67 0.52
N LEU A 27 -16.02 1.59 1.82
CA LEU A 27 -16.54 2.51 2.83
C LEU A 27 -16.15 3.96 2.56
N GLY A 28 -14.94 4.21 2.03
CA GLY A 28 -14.51 5.58 1.70
C GLY A 28 -15.42 6.23 0.67
N PHE A 29 -15.81 5.48 -0.36
CA PHE A 29 -16.75 5.93 -1.37
C PHE A 29 -18.17 6.05 -0.85
N THR A 30 -18.63 5.11 -0.02
CA THR A 30 -19.98 5.16 0.55
C THR A 30 -20.17 6.36 1.48
N LEU A 31 -19.18 6.65 2.34
CA LEU A 31 -19.28 7.68 3.37
C LEU A 31 -18.90 9.07 2.86
N PHE A 32 -17.82 9.18 2.08
CA PHE A 32 -17.23 10.47 1.71
C PHE A 32 -17.25 10.75 0.22
N ARG A 33 -17.62 9.76 -0.61
CA ARG A 33 -17.52 9.83 -2.08
C ARG A 33 -16.08 10.07 -2.57
N LEU A 34 -15.09 9.66 -1.77
CA LEU A 34 -13.66 9.88 -2.04
C LEU A 34 -12.85 8.58 -1.91
N PRO A 35 -11.73 8.45 -2.64
CA PRO A 35 -10.89 7.24 -2.64
C PRO A 35 -10.01 7.07 -1.39
N ILE A 36 -10.15 7.90 -0.35
CA ILE A 36 -9.20 7.97 0.76
C ILE A 36 -8.96 6.62 1.46
N PHE A 37 -10.01 5.83 1.71
CA PHE A 37 -9.88 4.57 2.43
C PHE A 37 -9.30 3.42 1.58
N CYS A 38 -9.40 3.47 0.25
CA CYS A 38 -8.74 2.46 -0.58
C CYS A 38 -7.22 2.65 -0.59
N ASP A 39 -6.71 3.88 -0.42
CA ASP A 39 -5.29 4.12 -0.23
C ASP A 39 -4.81 3.61 1.14
N VAL A 40 -5.57 3.86 2.21
CA VAL A 40 -5.25 3.30 3.54
C VAL A 40 -5.23 1.77 3.50
N ALA A 41 -6.26 1.15 2.92
CA ALA A 41 -6.36 -0.30 2.74
C ALA A 41 -5.19 -0.88 1.93
N SER A 42 -4.68 -0.12 0.97
CA SER A 42 -3.61 -0.57 0.08
C SER A 42 -2.22 -0.37 0.68
N TYR A 43 -1.92 0.80 1.24
CA TYR A 43 -0.58 1.12 1.70
C TYR A 43 -0.27 0.63 3.11
N PHE A 44 -1.25 0.50 4.00
CA PHE A 44 -1.01 -0.05 5.33
C PHE A 44 -0.36 -1.46 5.27
N PRO A 45 -0.90 -2.43 4.52
CA PRO A 45 -0.24 -3.73 4.36
C PRO A 45 1.13 -3.65 3.69
N LEU A 46 1.33 -2.75 2.72
CA LEU A 46 2.61 -2.60 2.03
C LEU A 46 3.70 -2.02 2.96
N LEU A 47 3.34 -1.04 3.79
CA LEU A 47 4.23 -0.47 4.81
C LEU A 47 4.61 -1.54 5.85
N VAL A 48 3.64 -2.32 6.34
CA VAL A 48 3.90 -3.47 7.21
C VAL A 48 4.81 -4.49 6.52
N THR A 49 4.55 -4.80 5.25
CA THR A 49 5.33 -5.74 4.44
C THR A 49 6.79 -5.30 4.33
N VAL A 50 7.05 -4.04 3.96
CA VAL A 50 8.43 -3.54 3.82
C VAL A 50 9.12 -3.43 5.17
N TRP A 51 8.44 -2.91 6.18
CA TRP A 51 8.97 -2.84 7.55
C TRP A 51 9.40 -4.21 8.06
N PHE A 52 8.61 -5.25 7.77
CA PHE A 52 8.81 -6.59 8.28
C PHE A 52 9.76 -7.46 7.45
N LEU A 53 9.59 -7.50 6.12
CA LEU A 53 10.31 -8.42 5.22
C LEU A 53 11.63 -7.84 4.71
N ARG A 54 11.71 -6.51 4.57
CA ARG A 54 12.92 -5.78 4.13
C ARG A 54 13.57 -6.30 2.85
N ARG A 55 12.76 -6.76 1.90
CA ARG A 55 13.21 -7.34 0.63
C ARG A 55 12.45 -6.79 -0.55
N TYR A 56 13.18 -6.40 -1.58
CA TYR A 56 12.65 -6.02 -2.88
C TYR A 56 11.77 -7.12 -3.48
N GLY A 57 10.66 -6.72 -4.09
CA GLY A 57 9.66 -7.61 -4.69
C GLY A 57 8.58 -8.06 -3.71
N SER A 58 8.75 -7.86 -2.40
CA SER A 58 7.78 -8.34 -1.40
C SER A 58 6.51 -7.51 -1.42
N ALA A 59 6.62 -6.19 -1.48
CA ALA A 59 5.47 -5.30 -1.54
C ALA A 59 4.76 -5.42 -2.89
N THR A 60 5.52 -5.58 -3.98
CA THR A 60 4.97 -5.89 -5.31
C THR A 60 4.15 -7.17 -5.29
N ALA A 61 4.70 -8.26 -4.74
CA ALA A 61 4.00 -9.54 -4.63
C ALA A 61 2.71 -9.43 -3.81
N VAL A 62 2.77 -8.73 -2.66
CA VAL A 62 1.58 -8.48 -1.82
C VAL A 62 0.50 -7.71 -2.58
N GLY A 63 0.88 -6.64 -3.28
CA GLY A 63 -0.05 -5.84 -4.08
C GLY A 63 -0.68 -6.64 -5.23
N ILE A 64 0.12 -7.41 -5.99
CA ILE A 64 -0.38 -8.21 -7.12
C ILE A 64 -1.32 -9.31 -6.63
N ILE A 65 -0.89 -10.12 -5.65
CA ILE A 65 -1.70 -11.23 -5.15
C ILE A 65 -2.97 -10.69 -4.48
N GLY A 66 -2.86 -9.62 -3.68
CA GLY A 66 -4.01 -8.97 -3.06
C GLY A 66 -5.00 -8.41 -4.08
N ALA A 67 -4.50 -7.78 -5.15
CA ALA A 67 -5.33 -7.25 -6.24
C ALA A 67 -6.04 -8.38 -6.99
N LEU A 68 -5.34 -9.45 -7.33
CA LEU A 68 -5.93 -10.64 -7.98
C LEU A 68 -7.01 -11.28 -7.10
N ALA A 69 -6.75 -11.45 -5.80
CA ALA A 69 -7.72 -11.99 -4.85
C ALA A 69 -8.97 -11.09 -4.76
N THR A 70 -8.77 -9.77 -4.69
CA THR A 70 -9.88 -8.80 -4.66
C THR A 70 -10.69 -8.82 -5.94
N LEU A 71 -10.04 -8.88 -7.10
CA LEU A 71 -10.70 -8.98 -8.40
C LEU A 71 -11.45 -10.30 -8.56
N PHE A 72 -10.90 -11.40 -8.06
CA PHE A 72 -11.58 -12.70 -8.09
C PHE A 72 -12.86 -12.68 -7.24
N LEU A 73 -12.81 -12.07 -6.04
CA LEU A 73 -13.96 -11.99 -5.13
C LEU A 73 -14.95 -10.88 -5.49
N ARG A 74 -14.48 -9.82 -6.14
CA ARG A 74 -15.30 -8.67 -6.59
C ARG A 74 -14.82 -8.17 -7.96
N PRO A 75 -15.22 -8.82 -9.06
CA PRO A 75 -14.72 -8.54 -10.41
C PRO A 75 -14.89 -7.10 -10.90
N GLY A 76 -15.90 -6.38 -10.39
CA GLY A 76 -16.10 -4.96 -10.70
C GLY A 76 -15.07 -4.01 -10.09
N SER A 77 -14.14 -4.49 -9.26
CA SER A 77 -13.12 -3.66 -8.59
C SER A 77 -11.89 -3.41 -9.48
N THR A 78 -12.07 -3.01 -10.73
CA THR A 78 -10.99 -2.85 -11.72
C THR A 78 -9.91 -1.84 -11.31
N GLN A 79 -10.23 -0.90 -10.42
CA GLN A 79 -9.26 0.03 -9.83
C GLN A 79 -8.11 -0.66 -9.08
N MET A 80 -8.28 -1.92 -8.68
CA MET A 80 -7.20 -2.73 -8.07
C MET A 80 -5.98 -2.86 -8.98
N ILE A 81 -6.15 -2.76 -10.30
CA ILE A 81 -5.04 -2.78 -11.27
C ILE A 81 -4.11 -1.58 -11.05
N GLY A 82 -4.68 -0.38 -10.87
CA GLY A 82 -3.90 0.83 -10.59
C GLY A 82 -3.13 0.73 -9.27
N PHE A 83 -3.76 0.15 -8.25
CA PHE A 83 -3.08 -0.11 -6.98
C PHE A 83 -1.98 -1.18 -7.08
N ALA A 84 -2.15 -2.22 -7.90
CA ALA A 84 -1.10 -3.22 -8.12
C ALA A 84 0.13 -2.61 -8.82
N VAL A 85 -0.07 -1.77 -9.84
CA VAL A 85 1.01 -1.01 -10.49
C VAL A 85 1.70 -0.11 -9.48
N SER A 86 0.91 0.59 -8.66
CA SER A 86 1.44 1.47 -7.64
C SER A 86 2.22 0.74 -6.53
N ALA A 87 1.81 -0.48 -6.16
CA ALA A 87 2.57 -1.32 -5.23
C ALA A 87 3.97 -1.65 -5.78
N ALA A 88 4.09 -1.88 -7.09
CA ALA A 88 5.38 -2.09 -7.75
C ALA A 88 6.25 -0.82 -7.73
N ILE A 89 5.64 0.35 -7.99
CA ILE A 89 6.33 1.65 -7.91
C ILE A 89 6.81 1.92 -6.49
N PHE A 90 5.96 1.70 -5.49
CA PHE A 90 6.31 1.83 -4.08
C PHE A 90 7.50 0.93 -3.72
N ASP A 91 7.45 -0.34 -4.10
CA ASP A 91 8.52 -1.31 -3.84
C ASP A 91 9.84 -0.94 -4.52
N LEU A 92 9.77 -0.42 -5.75
CA LEU A 92 10.93 0.10 -6.49
C LEU A 92 11.54 1.31 -5.79
N LEU A 93 10.73 2.29 -5.42
CA LEU A 93 11.19 3.51 -4.74
C LEU A 93 11.77 3.21 -3.36
N MET A 94 11.28 2.18 -2.67
CA MET A 94 11.84 1.74 -1.39
C MET A 94 13.28 1.21 -1.48
N LEU A 95 13.83 0.98 -2.68
CA LEU A 95 15.26 0.74 -2.87
C LEU A 95 16.13 1.91 -2.36
N LEU A 96 15.63 3.15 -2.43
CA LEU A 96 16.32 4.35 -1.90
C LEU A 96 16.58 4.25 -0.39
N PHE A 97 15.74 3.48 0.32
CA PHE A 97 15.84 3.22 1.75
C PHE A 97 16.28 1.79 2.06
N ARG A 98 16.78 1.06 1.05
CA ARG A 98 17.18 -0.36 1.16
C ARG A 98 16.10 -1.22 1.81
N HIS A 99 14.84 -0.94 1.49
CA HIS A 99 13.66 -1.60 2.08
C HIS A 99 13.64 -1.57 3.60
N SER A 100 14.16 -0.50 4.20
CA SER A 100 14.16 -0.31 5.65
C SER A 100 13.31 0.88 6.04
N ILE A 101 12.38 0.63 6.96
CA ILE A 101 11.58 1.66 7.61
C ILE A 101 12.14 1.83 9.01
N SER A 102 12.66 3.03 9.27
CA SER A 102 13.06 3.50 10.60
C SER A 102 12.14 4.62 11.05
N PHE A 103 12.24 4.98 12.33
CA PHE A 103 11.34 5.93 12.98
C PHE A 103 11.99 7.30 13.22
N ASP A 104 13.12 7.57 12.58
CA ASP A 104 13.71 8.90 12.53
C ASP A 104 13.00 9.77 11.49
N PHE A 105 13.03 11.09 11.69
CA PHE A 105 12.31 12.04 10.86
C PHE A 105 12.65 11.95 9.37
N LYS A 106 13.92 11.70 9.01
CA LYS A 106 14.33 11.64 7.60
C LYS A 106 13.76 10.42 6.90
N ASN A 107 13.78 9.25 7.54
CA ASN A 107 13.16 8.05 7.00
C ASN A 107 11.64 8.19 6.92
N VAL A 108 11.00 8.70 7.98
CA VAL A 108 9.55 8.96 7.99
C VAL A 108 9.16 9.87 6.84
N LEU A 109 9.84 11.00 6.67
CA LEU A 109 9.59 11.95 5.58
C LEU A 109 9.81 11.30 4.22
N GLY A 110 10.91 10.58 4.05
CA GLY A 110 11.26 9.90 2.80
C GLY A 110 10.24 8.84 2.38
N VAL A 111 9.85 7.96 3.31
CA VAL A 111 8.79 6.96 3.08
C VAL A 111 7.45 7.64 2.80
N SER A 112 7.14 8.74 3.49
CA SER A 112 5.92 9.51 3.24
C SER A 112 5.86 10.04 1.81
N LEU A 113 6.98 10.60 1.31
CA LEU A 113 7.09 11.08 -0.07
C LEU A 113 6.97 9.94 -1.09
N ILE A 114 7.53 8.77 -0.79
CA ILE A 114 7.39 7.58 -1.64
C ILE A 114 5.93 7.12 -1.70
N VAL A 115 5.23 7.07 -0.57
CA VAL A 115 3.81 6.71 -0.52
C VAL A 115 2.97 7.74 -1.29
N LEU A 116 3.21 9.03 -1.08
CA LEU A 116 2.55 10.12 -1.80
C LEU A 116 2.70 9.98 -3.32
N ALA A 117 3.94 9.80 -3.79
CA ALA A 117 4.23 9.65 -5.21
C ALA A 117 3.58 8.40 -5.81
N SER A 118 3.67 7.28 -5.10
CA SER A 118 3.06 6.02 -5.54
C SER A 118 1.54 6.14 -5.60
N ALA A 119 0.91 6.74 -4.59
CA ALA A 119 -0.54 6.88 -4.50
C ALA A 119 -1.05 7.84 -5.57
N TYR A 120 -0.33 8.93 -5.81
CA TYR A 120 -0.60 9.83 -6.92
C TYR A 120 -0.61 9.09 -8.26
N VAL A 121 0.36 8.21 -8.51
CA VAL A 121 0.39 7.40 -9.74
C VAL A 121 -0.79 6.42 -9.80
N ALA A 122 -1.19 5.80 -8.68
CA ALA A 122 -2.41 5.00 -8.63
C ALA A 122 -3.63 5.82 -9.08
N GLY A 123 -3.81 7.00 -8.48
CA GLY A 123 -4.89 7.90 -8.84
C GLY A 123 -4.81 8.36 -10.30
N PHE A 124 -3.64 8.67 -10.82
CA PHE A 124 -3.50 9.00 -12.24
C PHE A 124 -3.97 7.84 -13.15
N ILE A 125 -3.48 6.62 -12.92
CA ILE A 125 -3.83 5.45 -13.72
C ILE A 125 -5.32 5.14 -13.60
N ILE A 126 -5.86 5.12 -12.38
CA ILE A 126 -7.28 4.84 -12.14
C ILE A 126 -8.14 5.91 -12.81
N GLY A 127 -7.82 7.18 -12.62
CA GLY A 127 -8.62 8.28 -13.14
C GLY A 127 -8.60 8.36 -14.67
N ALA A 128 -7.43 8.20 -15.28
CA ALA A 128 -7.25 8.34 -16.72
C ALA A 128 -7.68 7.08 -17.49
N ALA A 129 -7.24 5.89 -17.07
CA ALA A 129 -7.38 4.66 -17.84
C ALA A 129 -8.58 3.80 -17.43
N ILE A 130 -8.94 3.78 -16.14
CA ILE A 130 -10.02 2.91 -15.63
C ILE A 130 -11.35 3.65 -15.59
N MET A 131 -11.36 4.89 -15.09
CA MET A 131 -12.56 5.72 -14.99
C MET A 131 -12.80 6.56 -16.24
N MET A 132 -11.84 6.62 -17.16
CA MET A 132 -11.90 7.42 -18.40
C MET A 132 -12.27 8.90 -18.16
N GLY A 133 -11.87 9.48 -17.02
CA GLY A 133 -12.19 10.86 -16.65
C GLY A 133 -11.35 11.93 -17.39
N GLY A 134 -10.42 11.51 -18.23
CA GLY A 134 -9.49 12.38 -18.94
C GLY A 134 -8.21 12.70 -18.16
N ILE A 135 -7.12 12.96 -18.89
CA ILE A 135 -5.77 13.18 -18.33
C ILE A 135 -5.75 14.38 -17.37
N GLY A 136 -6.37 15.49 -17.75
CA GLY A 136 -6.36 16.72 -16.93
C GLY A 136 -7.02 16.52 -15.57
N TRP A 137 -8.17 15.85 -15.52
CA TRP A 137 -8.87 15.52 -14.28
C TRP A 137 -8.10 14.48 -13.44
N ALA A 138 -7.52 13.46 -14.09
CA ALA A 138 -6.71 12.46 -13.41
C ALA A 138 -5.48 13.09 -12.73
N LEU A 139 -4.84 14.07 -13.36
CA LEU A 139 -3.66 14.76 -12.81
C LEU A 139 -3.99 15.77 -11.72
N THR A 140 -5.10 16.50 -11.85
CA THR A 140 -5.41 17.66 -10.99
C THR A 140 -6.43 17.36 -9.90
N VAL A 141 -7.22 16.30 -10.04
CA VAL A 141 -8.26 15.94 -9.07
C VAL A 141 -8.04 14.55 -8.50
N TRP A 142 -7.97 13.52 -9.37
CA TRP A 142 -7.97 12.14 -8.89
C TRP A 142 -6.64 11.72 -8.25
N GLY A 143 -5.51 12.02 -8.90
CA GLY A 143 -4.17 11.81 -8.38
C GLY A 143 -3.96 12.47 -7.01
N PRO A 144 -4.27 13.78 -6.84
CA PRO A 144 -4.15 14.46 -5.55
C PRO A 144 -5.00 13.85 -4.43
N TRP A 145 -6.22 13.41 -4.72
CA TRP A 145 -7.05 12.72 -3.71
C TRP A 145 -6.44 11.40 -3.25
N HIS A 146 -5.90 10.62 -4.18
CA HIS A 146 -5.16 9.41 -3.82
C HIS A 146 -3.88 9.72 -3.04
N ALA A 147 -3.15 10.77 -3.41
CA ALA A 147 -1.98 11.22 -2.64
C ALA A 147 -2.36 11.56 -1.18
N ALA A 148 -3.48 12.28 -0.98
CA ALA A 148 -4.01 12.57 0.35
C ALA A 148 -4.39 11.30 1.13
N GLY A 149 -5.03 10.32 0.47
CA GLY A 149 -5.30 9.01 1.06
C GLY A 149 -4.02 8.23 1.42
N GLY A 150 -3.00 8.30 0.56
CA GLY A 150 -1.68 7.74 0.81
C GLY A 150 -1.02 8.36 2.04
N LEU A 151 -1.08 9.69 2.20
CA LEU A 151 -0.57 10.36 3.40
C LEU A 151 -1.33 9.92 4.66
N LEU A 152 -2.66 9.76 4.57
CA LEU A 152 -3.45 9.23 5.69
C LEU A 152 -2.99 7.81 6.07
N SER A 153 -2.65 6.97 5.09
CA SER A 153 -2.14 5.63 5.37
C SER A 153 -0.86 5.67 6.19
N VAL A 154 0.03 6.64 5.96
CA VAL A 154 1.28 6.83 6.72
C VAL A 154 0.94 7.22 8.17
N ILE A 155 0.05 8.20 8.35
CA ILE A 155 -0.40 8.68 9.66
C ILE A 155 -0.96 7.53 10.50
N VAL A 156 -1.74 6.64 9.89
CA VAL A 156 -2.30 5.46 10.55
C VAL A 156 -1.25 4.38 10.80
N SER A 157 -0.38 4.12 9.81
CA SER A 157 0.56 2.99 9.85
C SER A 157 1.68 3.19 10.86
N TYR A 158 2.31 4.38 10.90
CA TYR A 158 3.52 4.60 11.69
C TYR A 158 3.34 4.32 13.19
N PRO A 159 2.28 4.80 13.87
CA PRO A 159 2.03 4.47 15.27
C PRO A 159 1.92 2.96 15.52
N ILE A 160 1.27 2.23 14.61
CA ILE A 160 1.12 0.78 14.67
C ILE A 160 2.49 0.10 14.50
N LEU A 161 3.28 0.51 13.50
CA LEU A 161 4.62 -0.04 13.28
C LEU A 161 5.55 0.20 14.49
N VAL A 162 5.47 1.37 15.13
CA VAL A 162 6.22 1.66 16.36
C VAL A 162 5.79 0.73 17.50
N ALA A 163 4.48 0.51 17.66
CA ALA A 163 3.96 -0.42 18.68
C ALA A 163 4.41 -1.87 18.42
N LEU A 164 4.42 -2.30 17.16
CA LEU A 164 4.92 -3.63 16.76
C LEU A 164 6.43 -3.78 16.97
N GLU A 165 7.22 -2.72 16.73
CA GLU A 165 8.67 -2.72 16.99
C GLU A 165 8.94 -2.81 18.50
N LYS A 166 8.24 -2.01 19.30
CA LYS A 166 8.39 -1.98 20.77
C LYS A 166 7.95 -3.28 21.45
N SER A 167 6.97 -3.98 20.89
CA SER A 167 6.53 -5.31 21.37
C SER A 167 7.47 -6.45 20.95
N GLY A 168 8.50 -6.17 20.15
CA GLY A 168 9.53 -7.15 19.81
C GLY A 168 9.12 -8.18 18.76
N VAL A 169 8.06 -7.90 17.97
CA VAL A 169 7.49 -8.85 16.98
C VAL A 169 8.56 -9.37 16.01
N LYS A 170 9.44 -8.50 15.48
CA LYS A 170 10.53 -8.93 14.58
C LYS A 170 11.51 -9.92 15.23
N ARG A 171 11.76 -9.77 16.53
CA ARG A 171 12.64 -10.66 17.29
C ARG A 171 11.98 -12.01 17.50
N ALA A 172 10.70 -12.02 17.90
CA ALA A 172 9.93 -13.23 18.18
C ALA A 172 9.84 -14.18 16.98
N VAL A 173 9.85 -13.66 15.76
CA VAL A 173 9.68 -14.43 14.51
C VAL A 173 10.97 -14.65 13.70
N GLY A 174 12.11 -14.11 14.16
CA GLY A 174 13.41 -14.26 13.49
C GLY A 174 13.54 -13.46 12.18
N ALA A 175 12.97 -12.24 12.17
CA ALA A 175 12.99 -11.31 11.03
C ALA A 175 14.15 -10.28 11.09
N GLN A 176 15.18 -10.55 11.88
CA GLN A 176 16.43 -9.76 11.88
C GLN A 176 17.31 -10.12 10.68
#